data_AF-A0AB37HSW1-F1
#
_entry.id   AF-A0AB37HSW1-F1
#
_cell.length_a   1.000
_cell.length_b   1.000
_cell.length_c   1.000
_cell.angle_alpha   90.00
_cell.angle_beta   90.00
_cell.angle_gamma   90.00
#
_symmetry.space_group_name_H-M   'P 1'
#
loop_
_entity.id
_entity.type
_entity.pdbx_description
1 polymer ?
#
loop_
_entity_poly.entity_id
_entity_poly.type
_entity_poly.pdbx_seq_one_letter_code
_entity_poly.pdbx_strand_id
1 'polypeptide(L)' 'MSKNTSPVLIKRWGMIDTINACLLIISVLFLFDFKNQPALSYILVIAFSIWFISLIGKNIYLSKRNKDKPKDPIDKQ' A
#
# COMPACT_ATOMS: atom_id res chain seq x y z
N MET A 1 14.54 14.95 34.65
CA MET A 1 13.50 15.60 33.81
C MET A 1 13.24 14.68 32.62
N SER A 2 12.23 13.81 32.71
CA SER A 2 11.95 12.81 31.66
C SER A 2 11.21 13.48 30.49
N LYS A 3 11.83 13.49 29.30
CA LYS A 3 11.19 14.00 28.09
C LYS A 3 10.24 12.94 27.54
N ASN A 4 8.95 13.10 27.85
CA ASN A 4 7.87 12.31 27.26
C ASN A 4 7.68 12.72 25.79
N THR A 5 8.51 12.17 24.92
CA THR A 5 8.37 12.33 23.47
C THR A 5 7.36 11.29 23.00
N SER A 6 6.07 11.67 22.93
CA SER A 6 5.05 10.84 22.27
C SER A 6 5.47 10.66 20.81
N PRO A 7 5.69 9.43 20.32
CA PRO A 7 6.04 9.24 18.93
C PRO A 7 4.86 9.66 18.06
N VAL A 8 5.15 10.45 17.03
CA VAL A 8 4.19 10.90 16.03
C VAL A 8 3.43 9.68 15.48
N LEU A 9 2.13 9.59 15.76
CA LEU A 9 1.20 8.54 15.29
C LEU A 9 0.89 8.62 13.78
N ILE A 10 1.69 9.36 13.01
CA ILE A 10 1.55 9.45 11.56
C ILE A 10 2.43 8.33 10.98
N LYS A 11 1.79 7.29 10.44
CA LYS A 11 2.48 6.27 9.64
C LYS A 11 3.23 7.01 8.53
N ARG A 12 4.56 7.03 8.63
CA ARG A 12 5.42 7.74 7.69
C ARG A 12 5.21 7.16 6.29
N TRP A 13 4.75 8.00 5.37
CA TRP A 13 4.56 7.67 3.97
C TRP A 13 5.90 7.18 3.40
N GLY A 14 5.95 5.93 2.95
CA GLY A 14 7.17 5.33 2.45
C GLY A 14 7.36 5.59 0.96
N MET A 15 8.60 5.51 0.48
CA MET A 15 8.89 5.57 -0.96
C MET A 15 8.07 4.56 -1.77
N ILE A 16 7.76 3.40 -1.18
CA ILE A 16 6.90 2.37 -1.76
C ILE A 16 5.46 2.85 -1.93
N ASP A 17 4.93 3.64 -0.98
CA ASP A 17 3.58 4.21 -1.08
C ASP A 17 3.52 5.23 -2.22
N THR A 18 4.58 6.01 -2.42
CA THR A 18 4.71 6.95 -3.55
C THR A 18 4.76 6.22 -4.89
N ILE A 19 5.57 5.17 -5.01
CA ILE A 19 5.64 4.35 -6.23
C ILE A 19 4.27 3.75 -6.55
N ASN A 20 3.58 3.22 -5.53
CA ASN A 20 2.25 2.66 -5.71
C ASN A 20 1.24 3.72 -6.16
N ALA A 21 1.27 4.93 -5.58
CA ALA A 21 0.41 6.03 -5.99
C ALA A 21 0.68 6.46 -7.45
N CYS A 22 1.95 6.58 -7.84
CA CYS A 22 2.34 6.89 -9.22
C CYS A 22 1.86 5.82 -10.21
N LEU A 23 2.05 4.54 -9.88
CA LEU A 23 1.56 3.43 -10.71
C LEU A 23 0.04 3.49 -10.87
N LEU A 24 -0.70 3.78 -9.80
CA LEU A 24 -2.15 3.93 -9.86
C LEU A 24 -2.58 5.08 -10.78
N ILE A 25 -1.92 6.25 -10.67
CA ILE A 25 -2.22 7.41 -11.53
C ILE A 25 -1.94 7.08 -13.01
N ILE A 26 -0.79 6.48 -13.31
CA ILE A 26 -0.42 6.10 -14.69
C ILE A 26 -1.41 5.08 -15.24
N SER A 27 -1.80 4.07 -14.46
CA SER A 27 -2.79 3.08 -14.88
C SER A 27 -4.15 3.72 -15.17
N VAL A 28 -4.62 4.64 -14.33
CA VAL A 28 -5.89 5.36 -14.57
C VAL A 28 -5.81 6.21 -15.83
N LEU A 29 -4.69 6.91 -16.08
CA LEU A 29 -4.51 7.71 -17.30
C LEU A 29 -4.54 6.84 -18.57
N PHE A 30 -3.92 5.66 -18.54
CA PHE A 30 -3.90 4.73 -19.66
C PHE A 30 -5.22 3.98 -19.88
N LEU A 31 -6.04 3.83 -18.84
CA LEU A 31 -7.39 3.26 -18.95
C LEU A 31 -8.32 4.13 -19.81
N PHE A 32 -8.01 5.41 -20.08
CA PHE A 32 -8.88 6.25 -20.92
C PHE A 32 -8.61 6.12 -22.43
N ASP A 33 -7.55 5.43 -22.87
CA ASP A 33 -7.19 5.32 -24.29
C ASP A 33 -7.73 4.06 -25.00
N PHE A 34 -8.96 3.64 -24.66
CA PHE A 34 -9.60 2.48 -25.29
C PHE A 34 -9.88 2.68 -26.80
N LYS A 35 -9.95 3.93 -27.27
CA LYS A 35 -10.32 4.24 -28.66
C LYS A 35 -9.17 4.03 -29.64
N ASN A 36 -7.92 4.30 -29.26
CA ASN A 36 -6.78 4.14 -30.16
C ASN A 36 -6.17 2.73 -30.12
N GLN A 37 -6.16 2.08 -28.95
CA GLN A 37 -5.44 0.81 -28.74
C GLN A 37 -6.20 -0.14 -27.80
N PRO A 38 -7.38 -0.66 -28.19
CA PRO A 38 -8.27 -1.40 -27.29
C PRO A 38 -7.62 -2.66 -26.69
N ALA A 39 -6.80 -3.39 -27.46
CA ALA A 39 -6.10 -4.58 -26.98
C ALA A 39 -5.11 -4.26 -25.83
N LEU A 40 -4.35 -3.17 -25.97
CA LEU A 40 -3.39 -2.70 -24.97
C LEU A 40 -4.10 -2.21 -23.71
N SER A 41 -5.21 -1.48 -23.86
CA SER A 41 -6.04 -1.05 -22.73
C SER A 41 -6.60 -2.24 -21.94
N TYR A 42 -7.13 -3.28 -22.60
CA TYR A 42 -7.61 -4.48 -21.92
C TYR A 42 -6.51 -5.21 -21.14
N ILE A 43 -5.30 -5.33 -21.70
CA ILE A 43 -4.15 -5.92 -21.00
C ILE A 43 -3.78 -5.08 -19.76
N LEU A 44 -3.79 -3.75 -19.88
CA LEU A 44 -3.50 -2.85 -18.77
C LEU A 44 -4.57 -2.92 -17.67
N VAL A 45 -5.84 -3.10 -18.00
CA VAL A 45 -6.93 -3.34 -17.01
C VAL A 45 -6.64 -4.60 -16.19
N ILE A 46 -6.30 -5.71 -16.86
CA ILE A 46 -6.06 -7.00 -16.20
C ILE A 46 -4.82 -6.90 -15.30
N ALA A 47 -3.73 -6.35 -15.83
CA ALA A 47 -2.50 -6.15 -15.08
C ALA A 47 -2.72 -5.26 -13.84
N PHE A 48 -3.46 -4.16 -14.00
CA PHE A 48 -3.81 -3.26 -12.90
C PHE A 48 -4.66 -3.97 -11.84
N SER A 49 -5.63 -4.79 -12.26
CA SER A 49 -6.49 -5.54 -11.33
C SER A 49 -5.68 -6.52 -10.48
N ILE A 50 -4.76 -7.28 -11.10
CA ILE A 50 -3.87 -8.22 -10.38
C ILE A 50 -2.96 -7.46 -9.40
N TRP A 51 -2.40 -6.34 -9.83
CA TRP A 51 -1.55 -5.50 -9.00
C TRP A 51 -2.31 -4.91 -7.80
N PHE A 52 -3.51 -4.38 -8.02
CA PHE A 52 -4.36 -3.79 -6.98
C PHE A 52 -4.75 -4.82 -5.91
N ILE A 53 -5.14 -6.03 -6.33
CA ILE A 53 -5.43 -7.16 -5.42
C ILE A 53 -4.18 -7.51 -4.60
N SER A 54 -3.01 -7.56 -5.24
CA SER A 54 -1.73 -7.86 -4.56
C SER A 54 -1.38 -6.80 -3.51
N LEU A 55 -1.69 -5.53 -3.79
CA LEU A 55 -1.48 -4.40 -2.90
C LEU A 55 -2.36 -4.49 -1.64
N ILE A 56 -3.66 -4.72 -1.84
CA ILE A 56 -4.62 -4.92 -0.74
C ILE A 56 -4.22 -6.14 0.09
N GLY A 57 -3.92 -7.26 -0.57
CA GLY A 57 -3.50 -8.50 0.08
C GLY A 57 -2.25 -8.31 0.96
N LYS A 58 -1.24 -7.60 0.45
CA LYS A 58 -0.03 -7.27 1.22
C LYS A 58 -0.34 -6.38 2.43
N ASN A 59 -1.25 -5.42 2.27
CA ASN A 59 -1.67 -4.52 3.35
C ASN A 59 -2.42 -5.29 4.47
N ILE A 60 -3.31 -6.22 4.09
CA ILE A 60 -4.02 -7.12 5.02
C ILE A 60 -3.03 -8.07 5.72
N TYR A 61 -2.11 -8.67 4.97
CA TYR A 61 -1.10 -9.58 5.52
C TYR A 61 -0.21 -8.90 6.57
N LEU A 62 0.27 -7.69 6.28
CA LEU A 62 1.04 -6.88 7.23
C LEU A 62 0.22 -6.51 8.48
N SER A 63 -1.06 -6.18 8.30
CA SER A 63 -1.96 -5.91 9.43
C SER A 63 -2.13 -7.14 10.33
N LYS A 64 -2.25 -8.34 9.73
CA LYS A 64 -2.39 -9.61 10.46
C LYS A 64 -1.11 -9.98 11.21
N ARG A 65 0.06 -9.86 10.58
CA ARG A 65 1.37 -10.09 11.25
C ARG A 65 1.65 -9.14 12.42
N ASN A 66 1.18 -7.89 12.35
CA ASN A 66 1.35 -6.95 13.45
C ASN A 66 0.43 -7.24 14.64
N LYS A 67 -0.71 -7.93 14.43
CA LYS A 67 -1.55 -8.44 15.52
C LYS A 67 -0.96 -9.69 16.19
N ASP A 68 -0.19 -10.47 15.44
CA ASP A 68 0.45 -11.71 15.91
C ASP A 68 1.84 -11.48 16.55
N LYS A 69 2.34 -10.24 16.61
CA LYS A 69 3.49 -9.93 17.46
C LYS A 69 3.02 -10.03 18.92
N PRO A 70 3.62 -10.90 19.76
CA PRO A 70 3.33 -10.84 21.19
C PRO A 70 3.65 -9.42 21.65
N LYS A 71 2.73 -8.82 22.41
CA LYS A 71 3.07 -7.65 23.22
C LYS A 71 4.28 -8.08 24.05
N ASP A 72 5.45 -7.51 23.78
CA ASP A 72 6.56 -7.63 24.70
C ASP A 72 6.04 -7.23 26.09
N PRO A 73 6.35 -8.01 27.14
CA PRO A 73 5.80 -7.80 28.48
C PRO A 73 6.46 -6.56 29.08
N ILE A 74 5.92 -5.38 28.79
CA ILE A 74 6.14 -4.18 29.60
C ILE A 74 5.12 -4.23 30.74
N ASP A 75 5.28 -5.20 31.62
CA ASP A 75 4.74 -5.14 32.98
C ASP A 75 5.48 -6.15 33.86
N LYS A 76 6.64 -5.72 34.38
CA LYS A 76 7.31 -6.15 35.63
C LYS A 76 8.80 -5.80 35.58
N GLN A 77 9.14 -4.58 35.97
CA GLN A 77 10.06 -4.26 37.07
C GLN A 77 10.26 -2.74 37.20
#